data_AF-A0A3B0QR07-F1
#
_entry.id   AF-A0A3B0QR07-F1
#
_cell.length_a   1.000
_cell.length_b   1.000
_cell.length_c   1.000
_cell.angle_alpha   90.00
_cell.angle_beta   90.00
_cell.angle_gamma   90.00
#
_symmetry.space_group_name_H-M   'P 1'
#
loop_
_entity.id
_entity.type
_entity.pdbx_description
1 polymer ?
#
loop_
_entity_poly.entity_id
_entity_poly.type
_entity_poly.pdbx_seq_one_letter_code
_entity_poly.pdbx_strand_id
1 'polypeptide(L)'
;MKRVIIDYKKLTTEILNLLSKKFPDGYNDKDIVTFDNHHNETIEAVEVNTKDTIYLVKVSSKLHYTMTNFDIELDTSIADLNLDNDSLSD
;
A
#
# COMPACT_ATOMS: atom_id res chain seq x y z
N MET A 1 -23.51 0.06 -10.86
CA MET A 1 -22.28 0.82 -10.55
C MET A 1 -21.11 -0.15 -10.48
N LYS A 2 -20.00 0.16 -11.16
CA LYS A 2 -18.80 -0.69 -11.17
C LYS A 2 -17.80 -0.21 -10.12
N ARG A 3 -17.14 -1.13 -9.42
CA ARG A 3 -16.03 -0.83 -8.51
C ARG A 3 -14.75 -1.39 -9.10
N VAL A 4 -13.72 -0.55 -9.19
CA VAL A 4 -12.43 -0.91 -9.77
C VAL A 4 -11.33 -0.55 -8.78
N ILE A 5 -10.56 -1.55 -8.37
CA ILE A 5 -9.40 -1.35 -7.49
C ILE A 5 -8.17 -1.16 -8.36
N ILE A 6 -7.44 -0.07 -8.14
CA ILE A 6 -6.24 0.30 -8.91
C ILE A 6 -5.08 0.47 -7.94
N ASP A 7 -3.96 -0.18 -8.23
CA ASP A 7 -2.71 0.03 -7.49
C ASP A 7 -2.08 1.34 -7.94
N TYR A 8 -1.41 2.05 -7.02
CA TYR A 8 -0.61 3.23 -7.36
C TYR A 8 0.33 2.99 -8.56
N LYS A 9 0.93 1.79 -8.65
CA LYS A 9 1.83 1.42 -9.77
C LYS A 9 1.13 1.31 -11.13
N LYS A 10 -0.19 1.18 -11.15
CA LYS A 10 -1.02 1.03 -12.35
C LYS A 10 -1.91 2.25 -12.60
N LEU A 11 -1.61 3.38 -11.94
CA LEU A 11 -2.33 4.62 -12.15
C LEU A 11 -2.15 5.10 -13.59
N THR A 12 -3.27 5.37 -14.25
CA THR A 12 -3.29 6.12 -15.50
C THR A 12 -3.33 7.61 -15.21
N THR A 13 -2.87 8.43 -16.15
CA THR A 13 -2.93 9.90 -16.06
C THR A 13 -4.36 10.40 -15.79
N GLU A 14 -5.37 9.69 -16.28
CA GLU A 14 -6.77 10.00 -16.02
C GLU A 14 -7.11 9.90 -14.53
N ILE A 15 -6.77 8.78 -13.87
CA ILE A 15 -7.05 8.58 -12.43
C ILE A 15 -6.22 9.53 -11.58
N LEU A 16 -4.96 9.78 -11.97
CA LEU A 16 -4.11 10.78 -11.31
C LEU A 16 -4.77 12.16 -11.33
N ASN A 17 -5.28 12.60 -12.49
CA ASN A 17 -5.98 13.88 -12.62
C ASN A 17 -7.27 13.92 -11.79
N LEU A 18 -8.00 12.81 -11.66
CA LEU A 18 -9.19 12.75 -10.82
C LEU A 18 -8.83 12.87 -9.34
N LEU A 19 -7.76 12.20 -8.90
CA LEU A 19 -7.21 12.35 -7.54
C LEU A 19 -6.80 13.79 -7.28
N SER A 20 -6.00 14.41 -8.15
CA SER A 20 -5.57 15.80 -7.98
C SER A 20 -6.72 16.80 -8.02
N LYS A 21 -7.78 16.54 -8.78
CA LYS A 21 -8.99 17.39 -8.79
C LYS A 21 -9.82 17.25 -7.52
N LYS A 22 -9.93 16.03 -6.98
CA LYS A 22 -10.72 15.75 -5.78
C LYS A 22 -9.98 16.15 -4.51
N PHE A 23 -8.66 15.96 -4.50
CA PHE A 23 -7.76 16.17 -3.39
C PHE A 23 -6.57 17.04 -3.84
N PRO A 24 -6.79 18.33 -4.16
CA PRO A 24 -5.74 19.24 -4.61
C PRO A 24 -4.68 19.47 -3.53
N ASP A 25 -5.08 19.45 -2.27
CA ASP A 25 -4.21 19.62 -1.10
C ASP A 25 -3.71 18.27 -0.53
N GLY A 26 -4.02 17.16 -1.22
CA GLY A 26 -3.79 15.80 -0.73
C GLY A 26 -4.98 15.20 0.02
N TYR A 27 -4.84 13.93 0.38
CA TYR A 27 -5.83 13.15 1.14
C TYR A 27 -5.28 12.82 2.52
N ASN A 28 -6.18 12.66 3.49
CA ASN A 28 -5.83 12.37 4.87
C ASN A 28 -6.32 10.97 5.27
N ASP A 29 -5.95 10.50 6.46
CA ASP A 29 -6.42 9.21 6.99
C ASP A 29 -7.95 9.09 7.04
N LYS A 30 -8.66 10.22 7.14
CA LYS A 30 -10.13 10.27 7.13
C LYS A 30 -10.74 9.98 5.75
N ASP A 31 -9.97 10.17 4.69
CA ASP A 31 -10.37 9.93 3.30
C ASP A 31 -10.00 8.51 2.84
N ILE A 32 -9.24 7.79 3.65
CA ILE A 32 -8.82 6.41 3.40
C ILE A 32 -9.94 5.46 3.82
N VAL A 33 -10.31 4.57 2.91
CA VAL A 33 -11.22 3.47 3.16
C VAL A 33 -10.40 2.21 3.37
N THR A 34 -10.62 1.56 4.51
CA THR A 34 -9.96 0.31 4.88
C THR A 34 -10.93 -0.86 4.77
N PHE A 35 -10.54 -1.90 4.05
CA PHE A 35 -11.35 -3.12 3.90
C PHE A 35 -10.48 -4.35 3.73
N ASP A 36 -10.97 -5.52 4.16
CA ASP A 36 -10.28 -6.78 3.98
C ASP A 36 -10.64 -7.41 2.63
N ASN A 37 -9.63 -7.91 1.92
CA ASN A 37 -9.83 -8.65 0.67
C ASN A 37 -10.03 -10.16 0.92
N HIS A 38 -10.23 -10.92 -0.16
CA HIS A 38 -10.42 -12.37 -0.11
C HIS A 38 -9.14 -13.16 0.27
N HIS A 39 -8.00 -12.49 0.41
CA HIS A 39 -6.73 -13.07 0.85
C HIS A 39 -6.41 -12.74 2.32
N ASN A 40 -7.39 -12.24 3.10
CA ASN A 40 -7.18 -11.76 4.46
C ASN A 40 -6.12 -10.64 4.54
N GLU A 41 -5.99 -9.83 3.50
CA GLU A 41 -5.18 -8.62 3.52
C GLU A 41 -6.08 -7.42 3.79
N THR A 42 -5.66 -6.58 4.73
CA THR A 42 -6.27 -5.29 4.98
C THR A 42 -5.76 -4.30 3.94
N ILE A 43 -6.65 -3.84 3.07
CA ILE A 43 -6.36 -2.89 2.01
C ILE A 43 -6.79 -1.50 2.44
N GLU A 44 -5.89 -0.53 2.28
CA GLU A 44 -6.16 0.90 2.49
C GLU A 44 -6.19 1.58 1.11
N ALA A 45 -7.32 2.20 0.77
CA ALA A 45 -7.53 2.83 -0.52
C ALA A 45 -8.28 4.15 -0.43
N VAL A 46 -7.92 5.10 -1.29
CA VAL A 46 -8.65 6.37 -1.44
C VAL A 46 -9.74 6.20 -2.50
N GLU A 47 -10.96 6.62 -2.16
CA GLU A 47 -12.10 6.49 -3.07
C GLU A 47 -12.27 7.72 -3.98
N VAL A 48 -12.31 7.48 -5.29
CA VAL A 48 -12.62 8.49 -6.30
C VAL A 48 -13.77 8.01 -7.18
N ASN A 49 -14.88 8.71 -7.10
CA ASN A 49 -16.11 8.38 -7.80
C ASN A 49 -16.22 9.21 -9.09
N THR A 50 -16.51 8.52 -10.19
CA THR A 50 -16.99 9.13 -11.45
C THR A 50 -18.49 8.87 -11.59
N LYS A 51 -19.07 9.26 -12.73
CA LYS A 51 -20.51 9.17 -12.97
C LYS A 51 -21.04 7.72 -12.91
N ASP A 52 -20.23 6.75 -13.35
CA ASP A 52 -20.65 5.35 -13.51
C ASP A 52 -19.76 4.34 -12.76
N THR A 53 -18.56 4.77 -12.34
CA THR A 53 -17.52 3.91 -11.76
C THR A 53 -16.96 4.50 -10.48
N ILE A 54 -16.73 3.63 -9.49
CA ILE A 54 -16.04 3.96 -8.25
C ILE A 54 -14.63 3.36 -8.36
N TYR A 55 -13.62 4.22 -8.31
CA TYR A 55 -12.22 3.83 -8.29
C TYR A 55 -11.70 3.83 -6.85
N LEU A 56 -11.12 2.71 -6.44
CA LEU A 56 -10.45 2.56 -5.15
C LEU A 56 -8.95 2.50 -5.44
N VAL A 57 -8.26 3.61 -5.19
CA VAL A 57 -6.81 3.69 -5.42
C VAL A 57 -6.10 3.20 -4.18
N LYS A 58 -5.49 2.03 -4.27
CA LYS A 58 -4.75 1.41 -3.18
C LYS A 58 -3.51 2.25 -2.85
N VAL A 59 -3.44 2.71 -1.61
CA VAL A 59 -2.31 3.48 -1.07
C VAL A 59 -1.43 2.62 -0.17
N SER A 60 -2.01 1.57 0.45
CA SER A 60 -1.27 0.60 1.26
C SER A 60 -1.98 -0.76 1.31
N SER A 61 -1.26 -1.81 1.67
CA SER A 61 -1.83 -3.09 2.08
C SER A 61 -1.04 -3.67 3.23
N LYS A 62 -1.74 -4.17 4.25
CA LYS A 62 -1.16 -4.88 5.39
C LYS A 62 -1.67 -6.32 5.36
N LEU A 63 -0.76 -7.28 5.33
CA LEU A 63 -1.10 -8.70 5.40
C LEU A 63 -1.51 -9.03 6.84
N HIS A 64 -2.74 -9.52 7.05
CA HIS A 64 -3.20 -9.94 8.37
C HIS A 64 -2.66 -11.35 8.66
N TYR A 65 -1.37 -11.43 9.00
CA TYR A 65 -0.73 -12.70 9.36
C TYR A 65 -1.34 -13.22 10.66
N THR A 66 -2.32 -14.12 10.53
CA THR A 66 -2.83 -14.86 11.70
C THR A 66 -1.88 -16.03 11.89
N MET A 67 -1.09 -15.97 12.96
CA MET A 67 -0.08 -16.96 13.37
C MET A 67 -0.50 -18.41 13.09
N THR A 68 -0.01 -19.00 12.00
CA THR A 68 0.45 -20.38 11.89
C THR A 68 1.10 -20.53 10.52
N ASN A 69 2.42 -20.74 10.52
CA ASN A 69 3.24 -21.27 9.43
C ASN A 69 3.86 -20.32 8.38
N PHE A 70 5.20 -20.30 8.47
CA PHE A 70 6.25 -20.07 7.46
C PHE A 70 6.88 -18.67 7.37
N ASP A 71 8.07 -18.58 7.99
CA ASP A 71 9.28 -18.04 7.38
C ASP A 71 9.14 -17.93 5.86
N ILE A 72 9.13 -16.70 5.31
CA ILE A 72 9.80 -16.30 4.07
C ILE A 72 9.79 -14.77 4.06
N GLU A 73 10.91 -14.22 4.50
CA GLU A 73 11.61 -13.09 3.88
C GLU A 73 10.75 -11.88 3.50
N LEU A 74 10.47 -11.03 4.49
CA LEU A 74 10.44 -9.59 4.26
C LEU A 74 11.87 -9.18 3.85
N ASP A 75 12.13 -9.18 2.54
CA ASP A 75 13.26 -8.48 1.92
C ASP A 75 13.07 -6.97 2.11
N THR A 76 13.29 -6.53 3.35
CA THR A 76 13.45 -5.14 3.71
C THR A 76 14.93 -4.96 3.94
N SER A 77 15.58 -4.31 2.97
CA SER A 77 16.92 -3.76 2.98
C SER A 77 17.32 -3.13 4.32
N ILE A 78 17.79 -3.94 5.26
CA ILE A 78 18.29 -3.51 6.57
C ILE A 78 19.69 -4.11 6.73
N ALA A 79 20.65 -3.20 6.92
CA ALA A 79 21.94 -3.44 7.57
C ALA A 79 23.02 -4.22 6.80
N ASP A 80 23.54 -3.62 5.72
CA ASP A 80 25.01 -3.60 5.56
C ASP A 80 25.58 -2.58 6.57
N LEU A 81 25.46 -2.90 7.86
CA LEU A 81 26.35 -2.35 8.87
C LEU A 81 27.67 -3.09 8.69
N ASN A 82 28.61 -2.47 7.96
CA ASN A 82 30.02 -2.85 8.03
C ASN A 82 30.46 -2.69 9.50
N LEU A 83 30.35 -3.76 10.27
CA LEU A 83 30.99 -3.90 11.55
C LEU A 83 32.44 -4.25 11.25
N ASP A 84 33.30 -3.23 11.33
CA ASP A 84 34.74 -3.37 11.40
C ASP A 84 35.05 -4.47 12.42
N ASN A 85 35.49 -5.63 11.92
CA ASN A 85 35.97 -6.73 12.73
C ASN A 85 37.33 -6.34 13.32
N ASP A 86 37.30 -5.51 14.36
CA ASP A 86 38.37 -5.42 15.32
C ASP A 86 38.20 -6.58 16.31
N SER A 87 39.06 -7.58 16.19
CA SER A 87 39.28 -8.57 17.23
C SER A 87 40.76 -8.89 17.29
N LEU A 88 41.41 -8.15 18.20
CA LEU A 88 42.69 -8.41 18.81
C LEU A 88 42.80 -9.83 19.41
N SER A 89 44.03 -10.34 19.31
CA SER A 89 44.75 -11.25 20.23
C SER A 89 44.22 -12.68 20.47
N ASP A 90 45.05 -13.67 20.10
CA ASP A 90 46.03 -14.25 21.04
C ASP A 90 47.39 -14.43 20.34
#